data_AF-A0A927VST9-F1
#
_entry.id   AF-A0A927VST9-F1
#
_cell.length_a   1.000
_cell.length_b   1.000
_cell.length_c   1.000
_cell.angle_alpha   90.00
_cell.angle_beta   90.00
_cell.angle_gamma   90.00
#
_symmetry.space_group_name_H-M   'P 1'
#
loop_
_entity.id
_entity.type
_entity.pdbx_description
1 polymer ?
#
loop_
_entity_poly.entity_id
_entity_poly.type
_entity_poly.pdbx_seq_one_letter_code
_entity_poly.pdbx_strand_id
1 'polypeptide(L)'
;VCIVSGGNIDVNILSRVIARGLATSGRTATLSISLNDRPGELVRVSQVIAECKGNVTAVYHERSDPNTPISSCILRVSLETRDFDHIAEIRAGLKEAGFNILEN
;
A
#
# COMPACT_ATOMS: atom_id res chain seq x y z
N VAL A 1 6.57 -31.35 18.86
CA VAL A 1 7.87 -31.13 18.18
C VAL A 1 7.58 -30.86 16.72
N CYS A 2 8.05 -29.75 16.15
CA CYS A 2 7.96 -29.48 14.72
C CYS A 2 9.19 -30.07 14.03
N ILE A 3 8.99 -30.90 13.01
CA ILE A 3 10.07 -31.45 12.17
C ILE A 3 10.09 -30.66 10.86
N VAL A 4 11.21 -30.04 10.53
CA VAL A 4 11.44 -29.49 9.19
C VAL A 4 11.85 -30.66 8.29
N SER A 5 10.89 -31.21 7.53
CA SER A 5 11.05 -32.46 6.78
C SER A 5 11.67 -32.29 5.40
N GLY A 6 12.04 -31.07 4.98
CA GLY A 6 12.65 -30.81 3.68
C GLY A 6 13.17 -29.38 3.50
N GLY A 7 13.89 -29.16 2.38
CA GLY A 7 14.48 -27.87 1.98
C GLY A 7 14.68 -27.71 0.46
N ASN A 8 14.09 -28.60 -0.35
CA ASN A 8 14.17 -28.53 -1.81
C ASN A 8 13.14 -27.55 -2.38
N ILE A 9 13.29 -26.27 -2.03
CA ILE A 9 12.41 -25.18 -2.47
C ILE A 9 13.11 -24.36 -3.55
N ASP A 10 12.42 -24.14 -4.66
CA ASP A 10 12.88 -23.23 -5.71
C ASP A 10 12.86 -21.78 -5.20
N VAL A 11 13.83 -20.97 -5.65
CA VAL A 11 13.99 -19.56 -5.22
C VAL A 11 12.75 -18.72 -5.51
N ASN A 12 12.01 -19.00 -6.59
CA ASN A 12 10.77 -18.28 -6.90
C ASN A 12 9.64 -18.65 -5.92
N ILE A 13 9.57 -19.92 -5.52
CA ILE A 13 8.59 -20.36 -4.51
C ILE A 13 8.92 -19.70 -3.17
N LEU A 14 10.19 -19.71 -2.76
CA LEU A 14 10.65 -19.07 -1.53
C LEU A 14 10.29 -17.57 -1.53
N SER A 15 10.58 -16.86 -2.62
CA SER A 15 10.25 -15.44 -2.77
C SER A 15 8.73 -15.18 -2.60
N ARG A 16 7.88 -15.99 -3.24
CA ARG A 16 6.42 -15.88 -3.07
C ARG A 16 5.95 -16.17 -1.65
N VAL A 17 6.55 -17.15 -0.97
CA VAL A 17 6.22 -17.48 0.43
C VAL A 17 6.58 -16.32 1.35
N ILE A 18 7.74 -15.70 1.15
CA ILE A 18 8.17 -14.52 1.92
C ILE A 18 7.19 -13.37 1.68
N ALA A 19 6.89 -13.04 0.41
CA ALA A 19 5.96 -11.97 0.07
C ALA A 19 4.57 -12.19 0.69
N ARG A 20 4.05 -13.42 0.62
CA ARG A 20 2.78 -13.78 1.25
C ARG A 20 2.85 -13.66 2.78
N GLY A 21 3.94 -14.10 3.39
CA GLY A 21 4.15 -14.01 4.84
C GLY A 21 4.19 -12.56 5.32
N LEU A 22 4.85 -11.67 4.58
CA LEU A 22 4.88 -10.23 4.86
C LEU A 22 3.49 -9.59 4.73
N ALA A 23 2.75 -9.92 3.67
CA ALA A 23 1.38 -9.41 3.50
C ALA A 23 0.43 -9.92 4.59
N THR A 24 0.51 -11.20 4.94
CA THR A 24 -0.36 -11.84 5.93
C THR A 24 -0.04 -11.41 7.36
N SER A 25 1.17 -10.91 7.62
CA SER A 25 1.56 -10.33 8.91
C SER A 25 1.36 -8.81 8.98
N GLY A 26 0.80 -8.18 7.94
CA GLY A 26 0.62 -6.74 7.88
C GLY A 26 1.94 -5.96 7.81
N ARG A 27 3.02 -6.59 7.33
CA ARG A 27 4.33 -5.94 7.15
C ARG A 27 4.52 -5.31 5.78
N THR A 28 3.66 -5.67 4.84
CA THR A 28 3.55 -5.02 3.54
C THR A 28 2.09 -4.77 3.24
N ALA A 29 1.76 -3.60 2.72
CA ALA A 29 0.40 -3.23 2.32
C ALA A 29 0.40 -2.48 1.00
N THR A 30 -0.71 -2.53 0.29
CA THR A 30 -0.94 -1.68 -0.88
C THR A 30 -2.25 -0.94 -0.68
N LEU A 31 -2.21 0.39 -0.79
CA LEU A 31 -3.38 1.25 -0.68
C LEU A 31 -3.68 1.88 -2.05
N SER A 32 -4.95 1.89 -2.44
CA SER A 32 -5.45 2.61 -3.61
C SER A 32 -6.17 3.86 -3.13
N ILE A 33 -5.73 5.03 -3.59
CA ILE A 33 -6.19 6.33 -3.12
C ILE A 33 -6.71 7.11 -4.33
N SER A 34 -7.92 7.64 -4.24
CA SER A 34 -8.43 8.58 -5.24
C SER A 34 -7.87 9.97 -4.97
N LEU A 35 -7.19 10.53 -5.98
CA LEU A 35 -6.65 11.88 -5.96
C LEU A 35 -7.48 12.80 -6.84
N ASN A 36 -7.63 14.04 -6.38
CA ASN A 36 -8.05 15.13 -7.24
C ASN A 36 -6.95 15.45 -8.24
N ASP A 37 -7.29 15.85 -9.46
CA ASP A 37 -6.31 16.28 -10.47
C ASP A 37 -5.77 17.68 -10.17
N ARG A 38 -4.99 17.80 -9.08
CA ARG A 38 -4.34 19.03 -8.64
C ARG A 38 -2.88 18.76 -8.29
N PRO A 39 -1.95 19.65 -8.68
CA PRO A 39 -0.57 19.56 -8.24
C PRO A 39 -0.45 19.54 -6.71
N GLY A 40 0.45 18.72 -6.17
CA GLY A 40 0.72 18.63 -4.73
C GLY A 40 -0.05 17.55 -3.98
N GLU A 41 -1.05 16.90 -4.58
CA GLU A 41 -1.83 15.84 -3.91
C GLU A 41 -0.95 14.63 -3.53
N LEU A 42 -0.01 14.22 -4.38
CA LEU A 42 0.97 13.19 -4.04
C LEU A 42 1.85 13.59 -2.86
N VAL A 43 2.28 14.86 -2.80
CA VAL A 43 3.10 15.38 -1.68
C VAL A 43 2.33 15.27 -0.37
N ARG A 44 1.05 15.68 -0.37
CA ARG A 44 0.19 15.58 0.81
C ARG A 44 0.00 14.13 1.26
N VAL A 45 -0.22 13.20 0.32
CA VAL A 45 -0.29 11.75 0.65
C VAL A 45 1.03 11.26 1.25
N SER A 46 2.16 11.58 0.62
CA SER A 46 3.48 11.18 1.11
C SER A 46 3.81 11.76 2.49
N GLN A 47 3.38 13.01 2.77
CA GLN A 47 3.55 13.64 4.09
C GLN A 47 2.80 12.87 5.18
N VAL A 48 1.52 12.57 4.95
CA VAL A 48 0.71 11.80 5.92
C VAL A 48 1.34 10.42 6.19
N ILE A 49 1.77 9.71 5.15
CA ILE A 49 2.45 8.41 5.30
C ILE A 49 3.73 8.55 6.13
N ALA A 50 4.53 9.60 5.87
CA ALA A 50 5.78 9.85 6.59
C ALA A 50 5.54 10.21 8.07
N GLU A 51 4.50 11.00 8.37
CA GLU A 51 4.11 11.34 9.74
C GLU A 51 3.71 10.10 10.55
N CYS A 52 3.03 9.15 9.92
CA CYS A 52 2.72 7.84 10.51
C CYS A 52 3.93 6.90 10.58
N LYS A 53 5.11 7.28 10.06
CA LYS A 53 6.32 6.44 9.96
C LYS A 53 6.15 5.21 9.05
N GLY A 54 5.32 5.30 8.01
CA GLY A 54 5.24 4.31 6.95
C GLY A 54 6.38 4.46 5.93
N ASN A 55 6.93 3.36 5.44
CA ASN A 55 7.92 3.38 4.37
C ASN A 55 7.27 3.09 3.02
N VAL A 56 7.51 3.93 2.01
CA VAL A 56 6.95 3.78 0.66
C VAL A 56 7.92 3.01 -0.22
N THR A 57 7.50 1.85 -0.71
CA THR A 57 8.33 0.98 -1.56
C THR A 57 8.04 1.13 -3.05
N ALA A 58 6.80 1.48 -3.41
CA ALA A 58 6.43 1.75 -4.79
C ALA A 58 5.24 2.71 -4.87
N VAL A 59 5.21 3.50 -5.93
CA VAL A 59 4.12 4.43 -6.23
C VAL A 59 3.73 4.24 -7.70
N TYR A 60 2.45 3.99 -7.94
CA TYR A 60 1.86 3.91 -9.27
C TYR A 60 0.75 4.95 -9.35
N HIS A 61 0.84 5.82 -10.34
CA HIS A 61 -0.13 6.89 -10.56
C HIS A 61 -0.76 6.71 -11.94
N GLU A 62 -2.04 6.36 -11.94
CA GLU A 62 -2.80 6.08 -13.14
C GLU A 62 -3.90 7.14 -13.30
N ARG A 63 -3.99 7.71 -14.51
CA ARG A 63 -5.13 8.56 -14.87
C ARG A 63 -6.28 7.65 -15.26
N SER A 64 -7.43 7.82 -14.62
CA SER A 64 -8.64 7.08 -14.99
C SER A 64 -8.99 7.38 -16.45
N ASP A 65 -9.41 6.33 -17.16
CA ASP A 65 -9.82 6.28 -18.56
C ASP A 65 -10.62 7.52 -19.03
N PRO A 66 -10.41 8.04 -20.26
CA PRO A 66 -11.17 9.16 -20.83
C PRO A 66 -12.71 8.97 -20.82
N ASN A 67 -13.24 7.77 -20.55
CA ASN A 67 -14.67 7.49 -20.43
C ASN A 67 -15.24 7.54 -18.99
N THR A 68 -14.44 7.88 -17.99
CA THR A 68 -14.88 8.00 -16.57
C THR A 68 -15.12 9.48 -16.23
N PRO A 69 -16.07 9.84 -15.34
CA PRO A 69 -16.38 11.24 -15.07
C PRO A 69 -15.15 12.01 -14.56
N ILE A 70 -14.64 12.90 -15.40
CA ILE A 70 -13.94 14.16 -15.13
C ILE A 70 -13.03 14.15 -13.89
N SER A 71 -11.71 13.98 -14.11
CA SER A 71 -10.64 14.54 -13.26
C SER A 71 -10.30 13.82 -11.93
N SER A 72 -10.40 12.48 -11.89
CA SER A 72 -9.86 11.69 -10.76
C SER A 72 -8.72 10.76 -11.19
N CYS A 73 -7.60 10.83 -10.49
CA CYS A 73 -6.47 9.93 -10.67
C CYS A 73 -6.45 8.89 -9.55
N ILE A 74 -5.97 7.68 -9.84
CA ILE A 74 -5.78 6.64 -8.83
C ILE A 74 -4.30 6.57 -8.50
N LEU A 75 -3.98 6.75 -7.23
CA LEU A 75 -2.66 6.53 -6.69
C LEU A 75 -2.64 5.20 -5.93
N ARG A 76 -1.86 4.25 -6.44
CA ARG A 76 -1.59 2.98 -5.76
C ARG A 76 -0.23 3.07 -5.10
N VAL A 77 -0.21 3.02 -3.77
CA VAL A 77 1.02 3.12 -2.97
C VAL A 77 1.28 1.78 -2.29
N SER A 78 2.47 1.23 -2.50
CA SER A 78 2.95 0.07 -1.74
C SER A 78 3.79 0.54 -0.57
N LEU A 79 3.52 -0.06 0.59
CA LEU A 79 4.03 0.34 1.88
C LEU A 79 4.67 -0.85 2.60
N GLU A 80 5.75 -0.58 3.31
CA GLU A 80 6.23 -1.42 4.39
C GLU A 80 5.72 -0.88 5.73
N THR A 81 5.16 -1.77 6.52
CA THR A 81 4.46 -1.48 7.77
C THR A 81 4.94 -2.43 8.87
N ARG A 82 4.54 -2.15 10.11
CA ARG A 82 4.97 -2.93 11.28
C ARG A 82 4.06 -4.15 11.46
N ASP A 83 2.76 -3.90 11.35
CA ASP A 83 1.65 -4.80 11.57
C ASP A 83 0.36 -4.16 11.00
N PHE A 84 -0.78 -4.82 11.22
CA PHE A 84 -2.09 -4.34 10.80
C PHE A 84 -2.54 -3.06 11.51
N ASP A 85 -2.14 -2.84 12.76
CA ASP A 85 -2.50 -1.64 13.51
C ASP A 85 -1.83 -0.41 12.89
N HIS A 86 -0.57 -0.54 12.48
CA HIS A 86 0.14 0.51 11.76
C HIS A 86 -0.50 0.81 10.39
N ILE A 87 -1.01 -0.22 9.69
CA ILE A 87 -1.79 0.01 8.46
C ILE A 87 -3.07 0.79 8.76
N ALA A 88 -3.77 0.46 9.85
CA ALA A 88 -4.98 1.17 10.27
C ALA A 88 -4.70 2.63 10.64
N GLU A 89 -3.59 2.90 11.33
CA GLU A 89 -3.09 4.24 11.65
C GLU A 89 -2.88 5.08 10.37
N ILE A 90 -2.16 4.53 9.37
CA ILE A 90 -1.94 5.20 8.08
C ILE A 90 -3.27 5.45 7.35
N ARG A 91 -4.18 4.46 7.34
CA ARG A 91 -5.51 4.62 6.71
C ARG A 91 -6.33 5.71 7.41
N ALA A 92 -6.25 5.80 8.74
CA ALA A 92 -6.93 6.83 9.52
C ALA A 92 -6.36 8.22 9.19
N GLY A 93 -5.04 8.40 9.23
CA GLY A 93 -4.40 9.67 8.89
C GLY A 93 -4.72 10.14 7.47
N LEU A 94 -4.76 9.23 6.50
CA LEU A 94 -5.15 9.56 5.12
C LEU A 94 -6.63 10.00 5.03
N LYS A 95 -7.54 9.34 5.75
CA LYS A 95 -8.95 9.74 5.81
C LYS A 95 -9.13 11.09 6.50
N GLU A 96 -8.42 11.35 7.59
CA GLU A 96 -8.44 12.63 8.31
C GLU A 96 -7.91 13.78 7.44
N ALA A 97 -6.92 13.51 6.59
CA ALA A 97 -6.43 14.47 5.59
C ALA A 97 -7.38 14.70 4.39
N GLY A 98 -8.51 13.99 4.35
CA GLY A 98 -9.56 14.13 3.35
C GLY A 98 -9.38 13.25 2.10
N PHE A 99 -8.48 12.25 2.14
CA PHE A 99 -8.30 11.33 1.02
C PHE A 99 -9.30 10.17 1.07
N ASN A 100 -9.82 9.81 -0.10
CA ASN A 100 -10.68 8.63 -0.24
C ASN A 100 -9.84 7.39 -0.58
N ILE A 101 -9.83 6.42 0.32
CA ILE A 101 -9.16 5.13 0.11
C ILE A 101 -10.17 4.17 -0.54
N LEU A 102 -9.84 3.69 -1.73
CA LEU A 102 -10.62 2.69 -2.45
C LEU A 102 -10.42 1.33 -1.77
N GLU A 103 -11.51 0.70 -1.34
CA GLU A 103 -11.48 -0.69 -0.87
C GLU A 103 -11.54 -1.62 -2.09
N ASN A 104 -10.64 -2.61 -2.15
CA ASN A 104 -10.71 -3.70 -3.12
C ASN A 104 -11.63 -4.80 -2.61
#